data_AF-A0A6V7R9G6-F1
#
_entry.id   AF-A0A6V7R9G6-F1
#
_cell.length_a   1.000
_cell.length_b   1.000
_cell.length_c   1.000
_cell.angle_alpha   90.00
_cell.angle_beta   90.00
_cell.angle_gamma   90.00
#
_symmetry.space_group_name_H-M   'P 1'
#
loop_
_entity.id
_entity.type
_entity.pdbx_description
1 polymer ?
#
loop_
_entity_poly.entity_id
_entity_poly.type
_entity_poly.pdbx_seq_one_letter_code
_entity_poly.pdbx_strand_id
1 'polypeptide(L)'
;MKRSFVIGATIILVIALVVMGVKISQHTKYENVFEEIYSITKTQETNIKSHEDKVYTYEVLVPKEELSNGIDSTVTTFHFEEDERLETVVEKGDSKLVATYKKGSNELVLNFTGNEEDKNTLHDGFENAVVKKWFKERASRFSQNELGELVITETRE
;
A
#
# COMPACT_ATOMS: atom_id res chain seq x y z
N MET A 1 46.38 -26.34 -6.85
CA MET A 1 45.81 -25.08 -6.33
C MET A 1 44.57 -24.63 -7.12
N LYS A 2 43.51 -25.45 -7.24
CA LYS A 2 42.27 -25.09 -7.97
C LYS A 2 40.97 -25.41 -7.21
N ARG A 3 41.02 -26.26 -6.17
CA ARG A 3 39.83 -26.71 -5.41
C ARG A 3 39.50 -25.81 -4.22
N SER A 4 40.50 -25.24 -3.53
CA SER A 4 40.27 -24.34 -2.38
C SER A 4 39.67 -22.98 -2.77
N PHE A 5 39.92 -22.51 -3.99
CA PHE A 5 39.37 -21.23 -4.48
C PHE A 5 37.85 -21.33 -4.73
N VAL A 6 37.39 -22.46 -5.27
CA VAL A 6 35.96 -22.69 -5.55
C VAL A 6 35.16 -22.76 -4.25
N ILE A 7 35.70 -23.46 -3.22
CA ILE A 7 35.05 -23.55 -1.91
C ILE A 7 34.96 -22.18 -1.23
N GLY A 8 36.01 -21.36 -1.31
CA GLY A 8 36.00 -20.00 -0.78
C GLY A 8 34.97 -19.09 -1.46
N ALA A 9 34.85 -19.18 -2.79
CA ALA A 9 33.87 -18.42 -3.55
C ALA A 9 32.42 -18.82 -3.21
N THR A 10 32.16 -20.12 -3.01
CA THR A 10 30.83 -20.60 -2.58
C THR A 10 30.45 -20.08 -1.20
N ILE A 11 31.38 -20.05 -0.25
CA ILE A 11 31.13 -19.53 1.11
C ILE A 11 30.81 -18.03 1.06
N ILE A 12 31.57 -17.26 0.28
CA ILE A 12 31.32 -15.81 0.13
C ILE A 12 29.96 -15.55 -0.53
N LEU A 13 29.57 -16.35 -1.53
CA LEU A 13 28.26 -16.25 -2.17
C LEU A 13 27.12 -16.53 -1.18
N VAL A 14 27.24 -17.58 -0.35
CA VAL A 14 26.25 -17.91 0.67
C VAL A 14 26.15 -16.78 1.71
N ILE A 15 27.28 -16.22 2.16
CA ILE A 15 27.29 -15.07 3.07
C ILE A 15 26.63 -13.85 2.42
N ALA A 16 26.90 -13.57 1.14
CA ALA A 16 26.28 -12.46 0.41
C ALA A 16 24.76 -12.63 0.28
N LEU A 17 24.28 -13.85 0.01
CA LEU A 17 22.85 -14.17 -0.02
C LEU A 17 22.19 -14.04 1.35
N VAL A 18 22.88 -14.47 2.41
CA VAL A 18 22.40 -14.31 3.79
C VAL A 18 22.36 -12.83 4.18
N VAL A 19 23.39 -12.04 3.85
CA VAL A 19 23.43 -10.60 4.14
C VAL A 19 22.40 -9.83 3.30
N MET A 20 22.15 -10.22 2.05
CA MET A 20 21.03 -9.68 1.27
C MET A 20 19.68 -10.05 1.92
N GLY A 21 19.50 -11.30 2.35
CA GLY A 21 18.30 -11.74 3.07
C GLY A 21 18.10 -11.02 4.40
N VAL A 22 19.18 -10.71 5.13
CA VAL A 22 19.15 -9.94 6.38
C VAL A 22 18.88 -8.46 6.11
N LYS A 23 19.46 -7.86 5.05
CA LYS A 23 19.10 -6.50 4.63
C LYS A 23 17.62 -6.42 4.26
N ILE A 24 17.08 -7.41 3.52
CA ILE A 24 15.65 -7.56 3.21
C ILE A 24 14.81 -7.68 4.50
N SER A 25 15.29 -8.40 5.51
CA SER A 25 14.63 -8.54 6.82
C SER A 25 14.71 -7.29 7.71
N GLN A 26 15.75 -6.46 7.54
CA GLN A 26 15.97 -5.20 8.27
C GLN A 26 15.32 -3.97 7.62
N HIS A 27 14.70 -4.10 6.45
CA HIS A 27 13.81 -3.06 5.93
C HIS A 27 12.56 -3.01 6.81
N THR A 28 12.47 -1.95 7.63
CA THR A 28 11.27 -1.39 8.27
C THR A 28 10.21 -2.41 8.69
N LYS A 29 10.11 -2.67 10.00
CA LYS A 29 8.88 -3.25 10.55
C LYS A 29 7.76 -2.27 10.22
N TYR A 30 6.90 -2.62 9.26
CA TYR A 30 5.64 -1.93 9.07
C TYR A 30 4.79 -2.16 10.33
N GLU A 31 4.21 -1.12 10.90
CA GLU A 31 3.33 -1.21 12.07
C GLU A 31 1.91 -1.66 11.68
N ASN A 32 1.49 -1.32 10.46
CA ASN A 32 0.21 -1.72 9.88
C ASN A 32 0.27 -1.91 8.35
N VAL A 33 -0.80 -2.50 7.80
CA VAL A 33 -0.91 -2.81 6.35
C VAL A 33 -0.80 -1.58 5.46
N PHE A 34 -1.27 -0.41 5.91
CA PHE A 34 -1.23 0.81 5.11
C PHE A 34 0.18 1.40 5.04
N GLU A 35 0.96 1.27 6.10
CA GLU A 35 2.39 1.59 6.07
C GLU A 35 3.14 0.67 5.09
N GLU A 36 2.79 -0.62 5.07
CA GLU A 36 3.35 -1.59 4.13
C GLU A 36 3.01 -1.23 2.68
N ILE A 37 1.72 -0.98 2.40
CA ILE A 37 1.22 -0.56 1.07
C ILE A 37 1.96 0.68 0.59
N TYR A 38 2.04 1.72 1.43
CA TYR A 38 2.70 2.98 1.09
C TYR A 38 4.20 2.77 0.82
N SER A 39 4.90 2.10 1.74
CA SER A 39 6.36 1.98 1.69
C SER A 39 6.84 1.14 0.52
N ILE A 40 6.13 0.04 0.23
CA ILE A 40 6.44 -0.82 -0.91
C ILE A 40 6.14 -0.09 -2.23
N THR A 41 5.01 0.59 -2.34
CA THR A 41 4.66 1.35 -3.55
C THR A 41 5.66 2.47 -3.80
N LYS A 42 6.03 3.26 -2.78
CA LYS A 42 7.09 4.29 -2.89
C LYS A 42 8.39 3.69 -3.38
N THR A 43 8.80 2.55 -2.82
CA THR A 43 10.05 1.86 -3.21
C THR A 43 9.99 1.38 -4.67
N GLN A 44 8.85 0.89 -5.15
CA GLN A 44 8.73 0.43 -6.53
C GLN A 44 8.75 1.58 -7.53
N GLU A 45 7.95 2.61 -7.29
CA GLU A 45 7.83 3.75 -8.22
C GLU A 45 9.11 4.58 -8.29
N THR A 46 9.83 4.71 -7.17
CA THR A 46 11.14 5.39 -7.15
C THR A 46 12.25 4.59 -7.84
N ASN A 47 12.14 3.26 -7.91
CA ASN A 47 13.11 2.40 -8.61
C ASN A 47 12.85 2.32 -10.13
N ILE A 48 11.59 2.45 -10.57
CA ILE A 48 11.22 2.34 -12.00
C ILE A 48 11.55 3.61 -12.77
N LYS A 49 11.42 4.79 -12.15
CA LYS A 49 11.68 6.07 -12.82
C LYS A 49 13.12 6.51 -12.58
N SER A 50 13.88 6.64 -13.68
CA SER A 50 15.22 7.22 -13.66
C SER A 50 15.19 8.59 -12.98
N HIS A 51 16.27 8.92 -12.26
CA HIS A 51 16.46 10.03 -11.31
C HIS A 51 16.12 11.47 -11.80
N GLU A 52 15.51 11.65 -12.97
CA GLU A 52 15.19 12.95 -13.56
C GLU A 52 13.76 13.43 -13.29
N ASP A 53 12.79 12.53 -13.05
CA ASP A 53 11.42 12.93 -12.68
C ASP A 53 11.07 12.37 -11.30
N LYS A 54 11.28 13.19 -10.27
CA LYS A 54 10.73 12.89 -8.94
C LYS A 54 9.21 12.86 -9.07
N VAL A 55 8.63 11.67 -9.01
CA VAL A 55 7.18 11.51 -8.91
C VAL A 55 6.77 11.98 -7.53
N TYR A 56 6.13 13.14 -7.48
CA TYR A 56 5.56 13.67 -6.24
C TYR A 56 4.26 12.94 -5.87
N THR A 57 3.49 12.54 -6.89
CA THR A 57 2.22 11.84 -6.75
C THR A 57 2.09 10.67 -7.72
N TYR A 58 1.63 9.53 -7.23
CA TYR A 58 1.34 8.35 -8.05
C TYR A 58 -0.13 7.95 -7.88
N GLU A 59 -0.85 7.78 -8.99
CA GLU A 59 -2.27 7.45 -8.99
C GLU A 59 -2.50 6.05 -9.54
N VAL A 60 -3.33 5.28 -8.83
CA VAL A 60 -3.81 3.97 -9.24
C VAL A 60 -5.32 4.06 -9.42
N LEU A 61 -5.77 3.93 -10.67
CA LEU A 61 -7.18 3.86 -11.01
C LEU A 61 -7.62 2.39 -11.04
N VAL A 62 -8.74 2.09 -10.40
CA VAL A 62 -9.36 0.76 -10.51
C VAL A 62 -10.14 0.71 -11.84
N PRO A 63 -9.85 -0.25 -12.74
CA PRO A 63 -10.60 -0.42 -13.99
C PRO A 63 -12.09 -0.65 -13.73
N LYS A 64 -12.96 -0.18 -14.62
CA LYS A 64 -14.42 -0.25 -14.44
C LYS A 64 -14.94 -1.67 -14.23
N GLU A 65 -14.30 -2.65 -14.88
CA GLU A 65 -14.58 -4.07 -14.77
C GLU A 65 -14.19 -4.70 -13.41
N GLU A 66 -13.34 -4.03 -12.63
CA GLU A 66 -12.90 -4.45 -11.29
C GLU A 66 -13.65 -3.71 -10.17
N LEU A 67 -14.47 -2.70 -10.50
CA LEU A 67 -15.24 -1.95 -9.51
C LEU A 67 -16.31 -2.83 -8.86
N SER A 68 -16.49 -2.65 -7.54
CA SER A 68 -17.63 -3.23 -6.82
C SER A 68 -18.95 -2.76 -7.44
N ASN A 69 -19.98 -3.61 -7.38
CA ASN A 69 -21.29 -3.27 -7.94
C ASN A 69 -21.84 -1.97 -7.34
N GLY A 70 -22.19 -1.01 -8.20
CA GLY A 70 -22.69 0.29 -7.80
C GLY A 70 -21.63 1.32 -7.41
N ILE A 71 -20.33 1.05 -7.62
CA ILE A 71 -19.27 2.05 -7.52
C ILE A 71 -19.01 2.66 -8.90
N ASP A 72 -18.94 4.00 -8.96
CA ASP A 72 -18.68 4.73 -10.20
C ASP A 72 -17.18 4.91 -10.46
N SER A 73 -16.41 5.16 -9.40
CA SER A 73 -14.97 5.36 -9.47
C SER A 73 -14.27 4.94 -8.17
N THR A 74 -13.05 4.42 -8.30
CA THR A 74 -12.10 4.29 -7.20
C THR A 74 -10.72 4.71 -7.67
N VAL A 75 -10.12 5.68 -6.98
CA VAL A 75 -8.78 6.19 -7.26
C VAL A 75 -7.98 6.20 -5.97
N THR A 76 -6.77 5.63 -6.02
CA THR A 76 -5.81 5.69 -4.91
C THR A 76 -4.60 6.54 -5.31
N THR A 77 -4.36 7.60 -4.56
CA THR A 77 -3.29 8.57 -4.78
C THR A 77 -2.26 8.45 -3.66
N PHE A 78 -1.01 8.22 -4.05
CA PHE A 78 0.13 8.20 -3.16
C PHE A 78 0.87 9.52 -3.28
N HIS A 79 1.05 10.23 -2.18
CA HIS A 79 1.84 11.45 -2.08
C HIS A 79 3.19 11.10 -1.45
N PHE A 80 4.29 11.22 -2.20
CA PHE A 80 5.60 10.75 -1.75
C PHE A 80 6.46 11.82 -1.07
N GLU A 81 6.12 13.10 -1.17
CA GLU A 81 6.88 14.22 -0.61
C GLU A 81 5.92 15.28 -0.02
N GLU A 82 6.45 16.15 0.87
CA GLU A 82 5.78 17.29 1.55
C GLU A 82 4.59 16.96 2.47
N ASP A 83 3.84 15.89 2.20
CA ASP A 83 2.83 15.31 3.09
C ASP A 83 2.67 13.82 2.76
N GLU A 84 3.63 13.01 3.20
CA GLU A 84 3.69 11.58 2.88
C GLU A 84 2.41 10.85 3.31
N ARG A 85 1.53 10.53 2.35
CA ARG A 85 0.22 9.93 2.62
C ARG A 85 -0.29 9.08 1.45
N LEU A 86 -1.23 8.22 1.78
CA LEU A 86 -2.09 7.46 0.88
C LEU A 86 -3.50 8.02 1.01
N GLU A 87 -4.14 8.36 -0.10
CA GLU A 87 -5.53 8.80 -0.16
C GLU A 87 -6.29 7.93 -1.15
N THR A 88 -7.41 7.34 -0.74
CA THR A 88 -8.30 6.59 -1.63
C THR A 88 -9.66 7.26 -1.66
N VAL A 89 -10.10 7.62 -2.85
CA VAL A 89 -11.42 8.18 -3.14
C VAL A 89 -12.28 7.08 -3.77
N VAL A 90 -13.46 6.86 -3.21
CA VAL A 90 -14.50 5.97 -3.76
C VAL A 90 -15.78 6.78 -3.95
N GLU A 91 -16.39 6.69 -5.13
CA GLU A 91 -17.57 7.49 -5.50
C GLU A 91 -18.72 6.60 -5.97
N LYS A 92 -19.95 6.98 -5.58
CA LYS A 92 -21.23 6.38 -5.98
C LYS A 92 -22.31 7.46 -6.02
N GLY A 93 -22.75 7.85 -7.21
CA GLY A 93 -23.67 8.95 -7.42
C GLY A 93 -23.13 10.24 -6.78
N ASP A 94 -23.93 10.82 -5.89
CA ASP A 94 -23.56 12.01 -5.12
C ASP A 94 -22.87 11.68 -3.79
N SER A 95 -22.60 10.40 -3.52
CA SER A 95 -21.97 9.90 -2.30
C SER A 95 -20.49 9.58 -2.51
N LYS A 96 -19.66 9.86 -1.50
CA LYS A 96 -18.20 9.71 -1.59
C LYS A 96 -17.60 9.31 -0.25
N LEU A 97 -16.64 8.39 -0.31
CA LEU A 97 -15.77 8.02 0.81
C LEU A 97 -14.33 8.41 0.46
N VAL A 98 -13.70 9.18 1.34
CA VAL A 98 -12.27 9.51 1.27
C VAL A 98 -11.55 8.84 2.42
N ALA A 99 -10.69 7.87 2.11
CA ALA A 99 -9.87 7.16 3.06
C ALA A 99 -8.44 7.72 3.03
N THR A 100 -7.96 8.29 4.13
CA THR A 100 -6.64 8.91 4.20
C THR A 100 -5.79 8.25 5.27
N TYR A 101 -4.61 7.79 4.87
CA TYR A 101 -3.57 7.26 5.75
C TYR A 101 -2.30 8.11 5.61
N LYS A 102 -1.77 8.62 6.73
CA LYS A 102 -0.50 9.37 6.73
C LYS A 102 0.64 8.44 7.10
N LYS A 103 1.76 8.50 6.38
CA LYS A 103 2.92 7.65 6.68
C LYS A 103 3.41 7.89 8.11
N GLY A 104 3.59 6.80 8.85
CA GLY A 104 4.02 6.83 10.25
C GLY A 104 2.88 7.19 11.23
N SER A 105 1.64 7.34 10.77
CA SER A 105 0.48 7.28 11.65
C SER A 105 0.06 5.83 11.88
N ASN A 106 -0.65 5.62 12.98
CA ASN A 106 -1.43 4.41 13.26
C ASN A 106 -2.92 4.67 13.09
N GLU A 107 -3.27 5.62 12.22
CA GLU A 107 -4.65 6.05 12.00
C GLU A 107 -4.98 6.07 10.52
N LEU A 108 -6.07 5.40 10.15
CA LEU A 108 -6.77 5.54 8.88
C LEU A 108 -8.04 6.36 9.13
N VAL A 109 -8.14 7.51 8.48
CA VAL A 109 -9.30 8.39 8.58
C VAL A 109 -10.23 8.14 7.40
N LEU A 110 -11.49 7.85 7.68
CA LEU A 110 -12.55 7.58 6.70
C LEU A 110 -13.56 8.73 6.75
N ASN A 111 -13.59 9.57 5.72
CA ASN A 111 -14.50 10.70 5.61
C ASN A 111 -15.60 10.37 4.61
N PHE A 112 -16.82 10.24 5.12
CA PHE A 112 -18.00 9.96 4.32
C PHE A 112 -18.83 11.23 4.08
N THR A 113 -19.28 11.41 2.84
CA THR A 113 -20.20 12.48 2.42
C THR A 113 -21.29 11.89 1.52
N GLY A 114 -22.52 12.42 1.62
CA GLY A 114 -23.65 12.01 0.78
C GLY A 114 -24.70 11.16 1.50
N ASN A 115 -25.29 10.20 0.78
CA ASN A 115 -26.44 9.39 1.23
C ASN A 115 -25.99 8.21 2.12
N GLU A 116 -26.50 8.13 3.35
CA GLU A 116 -26.14 7.10 4.33
C GLU A 116 -26.35 5.67 3.82
N GLU A 117 -27.32 5.46 2.94
CA GLU A 117 -27.58 4.14 2.33
C GLU A 117 -26.42 3.63 1.48
N ASP A 118 -25.59 4.53 0.95
CA ASP A 118 -24.43 4.21 0.12
C ASP A 118 -23.17 3.90 0.93
N LYS A 119 -23.16 4.25 2.22
CA LYS A 119 -21.98 4.16 3.09
C LYS A 119 -21.34 2.78 3.07
N ASN A 120 -22.12 1.72 3.30
CA ASN A 120 -21.60 0.36 3.29
C ASN A 120 -21.05 -0.03 1.91
N THR A 121 -21.72 0.37 0.82
CA THR A 121 -21.23 0.11 -0.55
C THR A 121 -19.88 0.78 -0.81
N LEU A 122 -19.71 2.02 -0.36
CA LEU A 122 -18.45 2.76 -0.51
C LEU A 122 -17.31 2.16 0.32
N HIS A 123 -17.61 1.73 1.55
CA HIS A 123 -16.66 0.98 2.39
C HIS A 123 -16.23 -0.33 1.73
N ASP A 124 -17.17 -1.10 1.19
CA ASP A 124 -16.89 -2.33 0.44
C ASP A 124 -16.03 -2.03 -0.81
N GLY A 125 -16.31 -0.91 -1.49
CA GLY A 125 -15.52 -0.42 -2.62
C GLY A 125 -14.06 -0.15 -2.22
N PHE A 126 -13.85 0.55 -1.11
CA PHE A 126 -12.50 0.82 -0.57
C PHE A 126 -11.78 -0.47 -0.16
N GLU A 127 -12.45 -1.34 0.61
CA GLU A 127 -11.85 -2.58 1.11
C GLU A 127 -11.46 -3.51 -0.06
N ASN A 128 -12.31 -3.63 -1.09
CA ASN A 128 -12.02 -4.43 -2.27
C ASN A 128 -10.84 -3.87 -3.08
N ALA A 129 -10.82 -2.55 -3.29
CA ALA A 129 -9.85 -1.88 -4.15
C ALA A 129 -8.44 -1.82 -3.53
N VAL A 130 -8.35 -1.66 -2.21
CA VAL A 130 -7.07 -1.44 -1.53
C VAL A 130 -6.66 -2.68 -0.75
N VAL A 131 -7.46 -3.07 0.25
CA VAL A 131 -7.06 -4.09 1.23
C VAL A 131 -7.06 -5.48 0.60
N LYS A 132 -8.19 -5.91 0.04
CA LYS A 132 -8.31 -7.26 -0.56
C LYS A 132 -7.43 -7.40 -1.79
N LYS A 133 -7.34 -6.36 -2.62
CA LYS A 133 -6.43 -6.34 -3.78
C LYS A 133 -4.97 -6.53 -3.34
N TRP A 134 -4.53 -5.83 -2.30
CA TRP A 134 -3.18 -5.98 -1.74
C TRP A 134 -2.87 -7.42 -1.34
N PHE A 135 -3.73 -8.02 -0.52
CA PHE A 135 -3.53 -9.40 -0.06
C PHE A 135 -3.65 -10.44 -1.17
N LYS A 136 -4.37 -10.15 -2.26
CA LYS A 136 -4.45 -11.02 -3.44
C LYS A 136 -3.16 -10.96 -4.27
N GLU A 137 -2.56 -9.79 -4.37
CA GLU A 137 -1.41 -9.55 -5.26
C GLU A 137 -0.06 -9.75 -4.56
N ARG A 138 -0.03 -9.69 -3.22
CA ARG A 138 1.23 -9.70 -2.45
C ARG A 138 1.17 -10.55 -1.20
N ALA A 139 2.30 -11.16 -0.89
CA ALA A 139 2.57 -11.75 0.40
C ALA A 139 2.85 -10.63 1.42
N SER A 140 1.79 -10.18 2.10
CA SER A 140 1.85 -9.20 3.19
C SER A 140 2.36 -9.82 4.49
N ARG A 141 2.93 -8.98 5.37
CA ARG A 141 3.21 -9.36 6.77
C ARG A 141 1.95 -9.42 7.65
N PHE A 142 0.85 -8.83 7.17
CA PHE A 142 -0.44 -8.77 7.82
C PHE A 142 -1.40 -9.78 7.21
N SER A 143 -2.61 -9.85 7.75
CA SER A 143 -3.70 -10.62 7.16
C SER A 143 -4.96 -9.76 7.06
N GLN A 144 -5.94 -10.18 6.26
CA GLN A 144 -7.23 -9.49 6.17
C GLN A 144 -7.92 -9.33 7.54
N ASN A 145 -7.64 -10.22 8.49
CA ASN A 145 -8.23 -10.20 9.83
C ASN A 145 -7.33 -9.51 10.88
N GLU A 146 -6.10 -9.15 10.53
CA GLU A 146 -5.10 -8.57 11.43
C GLU A 146 -4.27 -7.56 10.65
N LEU A 147 -4.75 -6.31 10.59
CA LEU A 147 -4.16 -5.23 9.80
C LEU A 147 -2.99 -4.52 10.49
N GLY A 148 -2.59 -4.98 11.68
CA GLY A 148 -1.55 -4.40 12.51
C GLY A 148 -2.07 -3.37 13.53
N GLU A 149 -1.16 -2.54 14.03
CA GLU A 149 -1.48 -1.44 14.96
C GLU A 149 -2.15 -0.30 14.20
N LEU A 150 -3.44 -0.45 13.92
CA LEU A 150 -4.24 0.50 13.15
C LEU A 150 -5.53 0.87 13.88
N VAL A 151 -5.74 2.17 14.06
CA VAL A 151 -6.99 2.78 14.49
C VAL A 151 -7.72 3.26 13.25
N ILE A 152 -9.00 2.90 13.12
CA ILE A 152 -9.85 3.40 12.05
C ILE A 152 -10.79 4.43 12.66
N THR A 153 -10.66 5.68 12.23
CA THR A 153 -11.52 6.79 12.65
C THR A 153 -12.44 7.14 11.50
N GLU A 154 -13.74 7.15 11.76
CA GLU A 154 -14.73 7.57 10.77
C GLU A 154 -15.29 8.94 11.13
N THR A 155 -15.29 9.86 10.16
CA THR A 155 -15.90 11.18 10.30
C THR A 155 -16.89 11.44 9.16
N ARG A 156 -17.79 12.40 9.42
CA ARG A 156 -18.82 12.83 8.47
C ARG A 156 -18.73 14.34 8.32
N GLU A 157 -18.66 14.80 7.09
CA GLU A 157 -18.72 16.22 6.71
C GLU A 157 -20.11 16.59 6.16
#